data_AF-A0A7X7LXL3-F1
#
_entry.id   AF-A0A7X7LXL3-F1
#
_cell.length_a   1.000
_cell.length_b   1.000
_cell.length_c   1.000
_cell.angle_alpha   90.00
_cell.angle_beta   90.00
_cell.angle_gamma   90.00
#
_symmetry.space_group_name_H-M   'P 1'
#
loop_
_entity.id
_entity.type
_entity.pdbx_description
1 polymer ?
#
loop_
_entity_poly.entity_id
_entity_poly.type
_entity_poly.pdbx_seq_one_letter_code
_entity_poly.pdbx_strand_id
1 'polypeptide(L)' 'MAKPPDWLTDKPGVYDTGSGAIRTIEANPGFPGIERITIRSYCGRRQDDRLYYRLCAEPDRMFDTLEAALAARKVRLT' A
#
# COMPACT_ATOMS: atom_id res chain seq x y z
N MET A 1 1.79 -22.07 -4.97
CA MET A 1 0.80 -21.01 -5.25
C MET A 1 1.44 -19.98 -6.16
N ALA A 2 0.80 -19.63 -7.27
CA ALA A 2 1.34 -18.62 -8.19
C ALA A 2 1.20 -17.23 -7.55
N LYS A 3 2.27 -16.43 -7.59
CA LYS A 3 2.24 -15.01 -7.18
C LYS A 3 1.17 -14.30 -8.04
N PRO A 4 0.22 -13.55 -7.46
CA PRO A 4 -0.69 -12.76 -8.28
C PRO A 4 0.13 -11.79 -9.14
N PRO A 5 -0.27 -11.56 -10.41
CA PRO A 5 0.48 -10.69 -11.29
C PRO A 5 0.44 -9.25 -10.76
N ASP A 6 1.55 -8.53 -10.90
CA ASP A 6 1.79 -7.26 -10.19
C ASP A 6 0.69 -6.21 -10.46
N TRP A 7 0.09 -6.21 -11.67
CA TRP A 7 -1.02 -5.32 -12.06
C TRP A 7 -2.32 -5.50 -11.26
N LEU A 8 -2.53 -6.67 -10.63
CA LEU A 8 -3.70 -6.91 -9.80
C LEU A 8 -3.56 -6.20 -8.44
N THR A 9 -2.32 -5.96 -7.99
CA THR A 9 -1.98 -5.29 -6.72
C THR A 9 -1.99 -3.77 -6.81
N ASP A 10 -2.47 -3.21 -7.92
CA ASP A 10 -2.56 -1.77 -8.12
C ASP A 10 -3.90 -1.19 -7.72
N LYS A 11 -4.90 -2.03 -7.45
CA LYS A 11 -6.22 -1.57 -7.00
C LYS A 11 -6.40 -1.79 -5.50
N PRO A 12 -7.32 -1.04 -4.86
CA PRO A 12 -7.76 -1.36 -3.51
C PRO A 12 -8.30 -2.80 -3.44
N GLY A 13 -7.90 -3.54 -2.40
CA GLY A 13 -8.21 -4.95 -2.27
C GLY A 13 -7.31 -5.69 -1.30
N VAL A 14 -7.55 -6.99 -1.16
CA VAL A 14 -6.77 -7.90 -0.31
C VAL A 14 -6.13 -8.95 -1.21
N TYR A 15 -4.82 -9.13 -1.07
CA TYR A 15 -3.99 -9.93 -1.96
C TYR A 15 -3.05 -10.82 -1.16
N ASP A 16 -2.91 -12.07 -1.56
CA ASP A 16 -1.84 -12.93 -1.06
C ASP A 16 -0.51 -12.50 -1.72
N THR A 17 0.57 -12.35 -0.94
CA THR A 17 1.87 -11.97 -1.50
C THR A 17 2.59 -13.13 -2.20
N GLY A 18 2.10 -14.35 -2.05
CA GLY A 18 2.75 -15.60 -2.48
C GLY A 18 3.94 -16.00 -1.59
N SER A 19 4.22 -15.24 -0.53
CA SER A 19 5.42 -15.36 0.31
C SER A 19 5.12 -15.43 1.80
N GLY A 20 3.91 -15.84 2.16
CA GLY A 20 3.54 -16.02 3.56
C GLY A 20 2.92 -14.79 4.24
N ALA A 21 2.40 -13.84 3.46
CA ALA A 21 1.75 -12.65 3.99
C ALA A 21 0.52 -12.24 3.17
N ILE A 22 -0.36 -11.45 3.79
CA ILE A 22 -1.47 -10.76 3.15
C ILE A 22 -1.09 -9.30 2.94
N ARG A 23 -1.25 -8.78 1.74
CA ARG A 23 -1.21 -7.35 1.43
C ARG A 23 -2.63 -6.82 1.29
N THR A 24 -2.95 -5.78 2.06
CA THR A 24 -4.22 -5.07 1.98
C THR A 24 -3.98 -3.64 1.53
N ILE A 25 -4.73 -3.18 0.53
CA ILE A 25 -4.64 -1.85 -0.05
C ILE A 25 -5.99 -1.17 0.16
N GLU A 26 -5.98 -0.04 0.85
CA GLU A 26 -7.18 0.70 1.21
C GLU A 26 -7.03 2.17 0.80
N ALA A 27 -8.13 2.78 0.34
CA ALA A 27 -8.19 4.23 0.24
C ALA A 27 -7.97 4.84 1.64
N ASN A 28 -7.27 5.98 1.74
CA ASN A 28 -7.11 6.71 2.99
C ASN A 28 -8.13 7.85 3.06
N PRO A 29 -9.25 7.73 3.81
CA PRO A 29 -10.34 8.71 3.77
C PRO A 29 -9.91 10.10 4.23
N GLY A 30 -8.93 10.19 5.13
CA GLY A 30 -8.38 11.48 5.60
C GLY A 30 -7.48 12.16 4.58
N PHE A 31 -7.00 11.43 3.56
CA PHE A 31 -6.02 11.93 2.60
C PHE A 31 -6.35 11.43 1.19
N PRO A 32 -7.28 12.11 0.49
CA PRO A 32 -7.63 11.78 -0.88
C PRO A 32 -6.39 11.72 -1.80
N GLY A 33 -6.37 10.71 -2.67
CA GLY A 33 -5.25 10.45 -3.59
C GLY A 33 -4.06 9.72 -2.94
N ILE A 34 -4.17 9.31 -1.68
CA ILE A 34 -3.20 8.46 -0.98
C ILE A 34 -3.89 7.16 -0.55
N GLU A 35 -3.21 6.04 -0.79
CA GLU A 35 -3.64 4.72 -0.34
C GLU A 35 -2.75 4.24 0.81
N ARG A 36 -3.35 3.45 1.70
CA ARG A 36 -2.67 2.78 2.80
C ARG A 36 -2.49 1.30 2.44
N ILE A 37 -1.26 0.82 2.56
CA ILE A 37 -0.90 -0.56 2.29
C ILE A 37 -0.47 -1.22 3.59
N THR A 38 -1.18 -2.25 4.01
CA THR A 38 -0.81 -3.05 5.18
C THR A 38 -0.36 -4.42 4.72
N ILE A 39 0.83 -4.86 5.13
CA ILE A 39 1.31 -6.23 4.93
C ILE A 39 1.24 -6.94 6.27
N ARG A 40 0.53 -8.06 6.35
CA ARG A 40 0.40 -8.88 7.56
C ARG A 40 0.93 -10.28 7.34
N SER A 41 1.82 -10.71 8.22
CA SER A 41 2.39 -12.06 8.15
C SER A 41 1.36 -13.12 8.58
N TYR A 42 1.33 -14.27 7.88
CA TYR A 42 0.51 -15.41 8.32
C TYR A 42 0.98 -16.01 9.63
N CYS A 43 2.24 -15.78 10.00
CA CYS A 43 2.79 -16.29 11.25
C CYS A 43 2.23 -15.57 12.50
N GLY A 44 1.41 -14.52 12.34
CA GLY A 44 0.78 -13.79 13.43
C GLY A 44 1.74 -12.95 14.27
N ARG A 45 2.99 -12.82 13.84
CA ARG A 45 4.01 -12.00 14.49
C ARG A 45 3.85 -10.54 14.08
N ARG A 46 3.29 -9.73 14.97
CA ARG A 46 3.02 -8.30 14.72
C ARG A 46 4.26 -7.48 14.35
N GLN A 47 5.44 -7.92 14.76
CA GLN A 47 6.72 -7.28 14.40
C GLN A 47 7.08 -7.42 12.91
N ASP A 48 6.49 -8.39 12.23
CA ASP A 48 6.68 -8.62 10.79
C ASP A 48 5.66 -7.84 9.97
N ASP A 49 4.62 -7.29 10.62
CA ASP A 49 3.62 -6.46 9.94
C ASP A 49 4.26 -5.15 9.49
N ARG A 50 3.95 -4.74 8.27
CA ARG A 50 4.45 -3.50 7.67
C ARG A 50 3.31 -2.61 7.22
N LEU A 51 3.55 -1.32 7.28
CA LEU A 51 2.62 -0.29 6.86
C LEU A 51 3.35 0.63 5.89
N TYR A 52 2.75 0.87 4.74
CA TYR A 52 3.24 1.80 3.73
C TYR A 52 2.12 2.67 3.22
N TYR A 53 2.50 3.72 2.51
CA TYR A 53 1.62 4.64 1.82
C TYR A 53 2.05 4.76 0.37
N ARG A 54 1.11 5.01 -0.54
CA ARG A 54 1.43 5.32 -1.94
C ARG A 54 0.46 6.35 -2.50
N LEU A 55 0.85 7.02 -3.57
CA LEU A 55 -0.04 7.91 -4.31
C LEU A 55 -0.90 7.09 -5.27
N CYS A 56 -2.20 7.36 -5.36
CA CYS A 56 -3.08 6.71 -6.34
C CYS A 56 -2.58 6.91 -7.79
N ALA A 57 -1.94 8.05 -8.06
CA ALA A 57 -1.41 8.39 -9.38
C ALA A 57 -0.04 7.75 -9.69
N GLU A 58 0.68 7.26 -8.68
CA GLU A 58 2.02 6.66 -8.81
C GLU A 58 2.07 5.38 -7.97
N PRO A 59 1.36 4.30 -8.38
CA PRO A 59 1.14 3.14 -7.52
C PRO A 59 2.40 2.31 -7.22
N ASP A 60 3.43 2.45 -8.06
CA ASP A 60 4.75 1.81 -7.91
C ASP A 60 5.63 2.48 -6.84
N ARG A 61 5.29 3.72 -6.44
CA ARG A 61 6.08 4.50 -5.51
C ARG A 61 5.49 4.41 -4.10
N MET A 62 6.19 3.67 -3.23
CA MET A 62 5.81 3.46 -1.84
C MET A 62 6.61 4.36 -0.89
N PHE A 63 5.98 4.73 0.22
CA PHE A 63 6.54 5.56 1.29
C PHE A 63 6.30 4.87 2.64
N ASP A 64 7.28 4.95 3.54
CA ASP A 64 7.18 4.36 4.88
C ASP A 64 6.28 5.17 5.82
N THR A 65 6.08 6.47 5.52
CA THR A 65 5.27 7.37 6.34
C THR A 65 4.25 8.14 5.51
N LEU A 66 3.18 8.56 6.18
CA LEU A 66 2.13 9.37 5.56
C LEU A 66 2.65 10.76 5.22
N GLU A 67 3.50 11.35 6.07
CA GLU A 67 4.13 12.65 5.83
C GLU A 67 4.98 12.63 4.56
N ALA A 68 5.73 11.54 4.33
CA ALA A 68 6.54 11.40 3.12
C ALA A 68 5.67 11.28 1.86
N ALA A 69 4.57 10.51 1.93
CA ALA A 69 3.61 10.43 0.84
C ALA A 69 2.94 11.80 0.56
N LEU A 70 2.61 12.56 1.61
CA LEU A 70 2.05 13.90 1.48
C LEU A 70 3.03 14.89 0.86
N ALA A 71 4.30 14.86 1.29
CA ALA A 71 5.34 15.71 0.73
C ALA A 71 5.61 15.39 -0.75
N ALA A 72 5.51 14.11 -1.14
CA ALA A 72 5.66 13.68 -2.52
C ALA A 72 4.43 13.95 -3.39
N ARG A 73 3.24 14.10 -2.78
CA ARG A 73 2.01 14.46 -3.48
C ARG A 73 2.20 15.85 -4.09
N LYS A 74 2.48 15.91 -5.39
CA LYS A 74 2.46 17.16 -6.14
C LYS A 74 1.08 17.79 -6.01
N VAL A 75 0.94 18.78 -5.14
CA VAL A 75 -0.24 19.63 -5.12
C VAL A 75 -0.19 20.39 -6.44
N ARG A 76 -1.05 20.01 -7.39
CA ARG A 76 -1.41 20.95 -8.46
C ARG A 76 -2.09 22.12 -7.76
N LEU A 77 -1.32 23.17 -7.49
CA LEU A 77 -1.85 24.49 -7.22
C LEU A 77 -2.49 24.94 -8.54
N THR A 78 -3.77 24.63 -8.73
CA THR A 78 -4.62 25.23 -9.75
C THR A 78 -5.54 26.22 -9.08
#